data_AF-A0A4R3KK51-F1
#
_entry.id   AF-A0A4R3KK51-F1
#
_cell.length_a   1.000
_cell.length_b   1.000
_cell.length_c   1.000
_cell.angle_alpha   90.00
_cell.angle_beta   90.00
_cell.angle_gamma   90.00
#
_symmetry.space_group_name_H-M   'P 1'
#
loop_
_entity.id
_entity.type
_entity.pdbx_description
1 polymer ?
#
loop_
_entity_poly.entity_id
_entity_poly.type
_entity_poly.pdbx_seq_one_letter_code
_entity_poly.pdbx_strand_id
1 'polypeptide(L)'
;MVETLWAIFIFSVILMSSIPIYRQMMIEREHRSQDYLALTIARSEMEVSQNRLQEKEYQRNIYHVQVYVQPYNFQILEIQVMVSWKQEEQKREISLKKLVYPGT
;
A
#
# COMPACT_ATOMS: atom_id res chain seq x y z
N MET A 1 25.24 -17.29 44.52
CA MET A 1 24.93 -15.86 44.27
C MET A 1 25.47 -15.35 42.94
N VAL A 2 26.65 -15.76 42.48
CA VAL A 2 27.21 -15.31 41.18
C VAL A 2 26.41 -15.86 39.99
N GLU A 3 25.97 -17.11 40.03
CA GLU A 3 25.19 -17.74 38.94
C GLU A 3 23.81 -17.10 38.74
N THR A 4 23.14 -16.67 39.82
CA THR A 4 21.87 -15.92 39.75
C THR A 4 22.03 -14.54 39.11
N LEU A 5 23.19 -13.90 39.26
CA LEU A 5 23.50 -12.61 38.64
C LEU A 5 23.75 -12.74 37.13
N TRP A 6 24.44 -13.80 36.71
CA TRP A 6 24.62 -14.11 35.28
C TRP A 6 23.31 -14.44 34.58
N ALA A 7 22.42 -15.19 35.23
CA ALA A 7 21.10 -15.49 34.68
C ALA A 7 20.28 -14.22 34.44
N ILE A 8 20.22 -13.30 35.43
CA ILE A 8 19.48 -12.03 35.30
C ILE A 8 20.04 -11.18 34.15
N PHE A 9 21.37 -11.13 33.99
CA PHE A 9 22.02 -10.40 32.91
C PHE A 9 21.69 -11.00 31.53
N ILE A 10 21.69 -12.33 31.40
CA ILE A 10 21.33 -13.00 30.14
C ILE A 10 19.84 -12.74 29.82
N PHE A 11 18.95 -12.85 30.80
CA PHE A 11 17.53 -12.57 30.61
C PHE A 11 17.26 -11.11 30.21
N SER A 12 17.96 -10.13 30.79
CA SER A 12 17.78 -8.72 30.44
C SER A 12 18.23 -8.39 29.01
N VAL A 13 19.32 -9.00 28.54
CA VAL A 13 19.82 -8.85 27.16
C VAL A 13 18.85 -9.48 26.14
N ILE A 14 18.28 -10.64 26.45
CA ILE A 14 17.28 -11.30 25.59
C ILE A 14 15.96 -10.51 25.56
N LEU A 15 15.53 -9.95 26.70
CA LEU A 15 14.34 -9.09 26.78
C LEU A 15 14.54 -7.77 26.03
N MET A 16 15.69 -7.12 26.17
CA MET A 16 16.00 -5.88 25.44
C MET A 16 16.06 -6.06 23.92
N SER A 17 16.46 -7.24 23.43
CA SER A 17 16.53 -7.51 21.98
C SER A 17 15.20 -7.94 21.38
N SER A 18 14.35 -8.65 22.13
CA SER A 18 13.08 -9.19 21.63
C SER A 18 11.97 -8.13 21.47
N ILE A 19 11.93 -7.12 22.36
CA ILE A 19 10.93 -6.04 22.32
C ILE A 19 10.99 -5.18 21.03
N PRO A 20 12.16 -4.68 20.58
CA PRO A 20 12.23 -3.88 19.35
C PRO A 20 11.93 -4.72 18.10
N ILE A 21 12.31 -6.00 18.07
CA ILE A 21 12.05 -6.91 16.93
C ILE A 21 10.55 -7.18 16.79
N TYR A 22 9.85 -7.46 17.90
CA TYR A 22 8.39 -7.67 17.87
C TYR A 22 7.65 -6.42 17.40
N ARG A 23 8.08 -5.24 17.85
CA ARG A 23 7.49 -3.97 17.43
C ARG A 23 7.69 -3.71 15.93
N GLN A 24 8.90 -3.95 15.43
CA GLN A 24 9.22 -3.83 14.00
C GLN A 24 8.38 -4.78 13.15
N MET A 25 8.20 -6.03 13.58
CA MET A 25 7.39 -7.01 12.87
C MET A 25 5.91 -6.61 12.81
N MET A 26 5.36 -6.05 13.89
CA MET A 26 3.96 -5.57 13.91
C MET A 26 3.77 -4.37 12.96
N ILE A 27 4.70 -3.42 12.98
CA ILE A 27 4.68 -2.25 12.08
C ILE A 27 4.80 -2.70 10.62
N GLU A 28 5.72 -3.61 10.31
CA GLU A 28 5.88 -4.14 8.95
C GLU A 28 4.63 -4.90 8.48
N ARG A 29 3.98 -5.66 9.37
CA ARG A 29 2.71 -6.34 9.05
C ARG A 29 1.60 -5.34 8.75
N GLU A 30 1.51 -4.26 9.53
CA GLU A 30 0.54 -3.19 9.28
C GLU A 30 0.82 -2.50 7.94
N HIS A 31 2.07 -2.16 7.65
CA HIS A 31 2.50 -1.58 6.39
C HIS A 31 2.12 -2.45 5.20
N ARG A 32 2.44 -3.75 5.24
CA ARG A 32 2.04 -4.70 4.19
C ARG A 32 0.52 -4.79 4.04
N SER A 33 -0.23 -4.70 5.13
CA SER A 33 -1.69 -4.71 5.07
C SER A 33 -2.23 -3.46 4.36
N GLN A 34 -1.62 -2.30 4.60
CA GLN A 34 -1.98 -1.03 3.94
C GLN A 34 -1.65 -1.07 2.44
N ASP A 35 -0.48 -1.60 2.08
CA ASP A 35 -0.08 -1.81 0.68
C ASP A 35 -1.07 -2.73 -0.05
N TYR A 36 -1.45 -3.84 0.59
CA TYR A 36 -2.38 -4.80 0.02
C TYR A 36 -3.78 -4.20 -0.19
N LEU A 37 -4.25 -3.40 0.76
CA LEU A 37 -5.52 -2.67 0.64
C LEU A 37 -5.45 -1.62 -0.47
N ALA A 38 -4.38 -0.85 -0.57
CA ALA A 38 -4.19 0.12 -1.64
C ALA A 38 -4.21 -0.54 -3.02
N LEU A 39 -3.53 -1.67 -3.18
CA LEU A 39 -3.53 -2.45 -4.41
C LEU A 39 -4.92 -3.01 -4.74
N THR A 40 -5.66 -3.46 -3.72
CA THR A 40 -7.04 -3.96 -3.88
C THR A 40 -7.98 -2.86 -4.34
N ILE A 41 -7.86 -1.66 -3.76
CA ILE A 41 -8.61 -0.47 -4.18
C ILE A 41 -8.26 -0.12 -5.63
N ALA A 42 -6.97 -0.05 -5.97
CA ALA A 42 -6.52 0.28 -7.31
C ALA A 42 -7.05 -0.71 -8.36
N ARG A 43 -7.03 -2.02 -8.07
CA ARG A 43 -7.56 -3.06 -8.96
C ARG A 43 -9.08 -2.93 -9.15
N SER A 44 -9.81 -2.74 -8.05
CA SER A 44 -11.27 -2.58 -8.11
C SER A 44 -11.66 -1.36 -8.95
N GLU A 45 -10.98 -0.23 -8.76
CA GLU A 45 -11.24 0.97 -9.57
C GLU A 45 -10.82 0.78 -11.03
N MET A 46 -9.75 0.04 -11.29
CA MET A 46 -9.34 -0.29 -12.67
C MET A 46 -10.41 -1.09 -13.40
N GLU A 47 -11.01 -2.10 -12.75
CA GLU A 47 -12.08 -2.91 -13.33
C GLU A 47 -13.35 -2.08 -13.61
N VAL A 48 -13.72 -1.20 -12.68
CA VAL A 48 -14.86 -0.29 -12.86
C VAL A 48 -14.59 0.71 -13.99
N SER A 49 -13.39 1.28 -14.03
CA SER A 49 -12.99 2.30 -14.99
C SER A 49 -12.82 1.74 -16.39
N GLN A 50 -12.43 0.47 -16.53
CA GLN A 50 -12.43 -0.21 -17.83
C GLN A 50 -13.82 -0.24 -18.49
N ASN A 51 -14.87 -0.42 -17.69
CA ASN A 51 -16.24 -0.50 -18.21
C ASN A 51 -16.88 0.87 -18.45
N ARG A 52 -16.51 1.88 -17.65
CA ARG A 52 -17.13 3.22 -17.70
C ARG A 52 -16.32 4.26 -18.47
N LEU A 53 -15.01 4.07 -18.57
CA LEU A 53 -14.03 5.01 -19.15
C LEU A 53 -14.19 6.43 -18.57
N GLN A 54 -14.32 6.52 -17.25
CA GLN A 54 -14.52 7.79 -16.54
C GLN A 54 -13.34 8.13 -15.66
N GLU A 55 -12.94 9.40 -15.72
CA GLU A 55 -12.02 9.98 -14.75
C GLU A 55 -12.72 10.20 -13.42
N LYS A 56 -11.99 10.02 -12.32
CA LYS A 56 -12.56 10.12 -10.99
C LYS A 56 -11.48 10.46 -9.98
N GLU A 57 -11.82 11.31 -9.03
CA GLU A 57 -10.97 11.62 -7.89
C GLU A 57 -11.82 11.59 -6.62
N TYR A 58 -11.37 10.83 -5.62
CA TYR A 58 -12.06 10.75 -4.35
C TYR A 58 -11.16 10.24 -3.23
N GLN A 59 -11.56 10.51 -1.98
CA GLN A 59 -10.89 10.02 -0.79
C GLN A 59 -11.62 8.82 -0.21
N ARG A 60 -10.88 7.74 0.10
CA ARG A 60 -11.37 6.53 0.76
C ARG A 60 -10.54 6.28 2.01
N ASN A 61 -11.07 6.65 3.18
CA ASN A 61 -10.34 6.62 4.45
C ASN A 61 -9.03 7.44 4.36
N ILE A 62 -7.88 6.78 4.52
CA ILE A 62 -6.55 7.37 4.42
C ILE A 62 -6.00 7.42 2.99
N TYR A 63 -6.70 6.80 2.03
CA TYR A 63 -6.28 6.70 0.65
C TYR A 63 -6.92 7.79 -0.21
N HIS A 64 -6.09 8.46 -1.00
CA HIS A 64 -6.51 9.36 -2.06
C HIS A 64 -6.43 8.62 -3.39
N VAL A 65 -7.56 8.50 -4.08
CA VAL A 65 -7.70 7.71 -5.31
C VAL A 65 -7.95 8.64 -6.49
N GLN A 66 -7.16 8.49 -7.54
CA GLN A 66 -7.26 9.24 -8.79
C GLN A 66 -7.28 8.27 -9.96
N VAL A 67 -8.23 8.45 -10.87
CA VAL A 67 -8.39 7.68 -12.10
C VAL A 67 -8.29 8.66 -13.26
N TYR A 68 -7.36 8.40 -14.16
CA TYR A 68 -7.14 9.14 -15.39
C TYR A 68 -7.44 8.24 -16.58
N VAL A 69 -8.05 8.81 -17.62
CA VAL A 69 -8.33 8.12 -18.87
C VAL A 69 -7.78 8.98 -20.00
N GLN A 70 -6.62 8.58 -20.52
CA GLN A 70 -5.89 9.37 -21.51
C GLN A 70 -5.75 8.63 -22.84
N PRO A 71 -5.77 9.34 -23.98
CA PRO A 71 -5.49 8.73 -25.27
C PRO A 71 -4.04 8.26 -25.32
N TYR A 72 -3.82 6.98 -25.65
CA TYR A 72 -2.47 6.41 -25.83
C TYR A 72 -2.08 6.36 -27.30
N ASN A 73 -3.01 5.91 -28.16
CA ASN A 73 -2.82 5.86 -29.61
C ASN A 73 -4.19 5.90 -30.33
N PHE A 74 -4.21 5.89 -31.66
CA PHE A 74 -5.42 5.77 -32.47
C PHE A 74 -6.22 4.54 -32.01
N GLN A 75 -7.40 4.78 -31.44
CA GLN A 75 -8.31 3.76 -30.89
C GLN A 75 -7.83 3.02 -29.62
N ILE A 76 -6.81 3.53 -28.90
CA ILE A 76 -6.37 2.95 -27.62
C ILE A 76 -6.40 4.02 -26.53
N LEU A 77 -7.06 3.70 -25.41
CA LEU A 77 -7.04 4.50 -24.20
C LEU A 77 -6.13 3.85 -23.16
N GLU A 78 -5.36 4.66 -22.44
CA GLU A 78 -4.68 4.27 -21.21
C GLU A 78 -5.55 4.71 -20.02
N ILE A 79 -5.92 3.75 -19.20
CA ILE A 79 -6.49 4.00 -17.87
C ILE A 79 -5.35 3.92 -16.87
N GLN A 80 -5.17 4.98 -16.10
CA GLN A 80 -4.21 5.04 -15.00
C GLN A 80 -4.96 5.26 -13.69
N VAL A 81 -4.83 4.31 -12.75
CA VAL A 81 -5.39 4.41 -11.40
C VAL A 81 -4.25 4.62 -10.43
N MET A 82 -4.26 5.73 -9.71
CA MET A 82 -3.30 6.10 -8.69
C MET A 82 -3.99 6.08 -7.33
N VAL A 83 -3.37 5.40 -6.37
CA VAL A 83 -3.80 5.35 -4.97
C VAL A 83 -2.65 5.81 -4.12
N SER A 84 -2.82 6.91 -3.39
CA SER A 84 -1.78 7.48 -2.53
C SER A 84 -2.25 7.62 -1.08
N TRP A 85 -1.34 7.48 -0.13
CA TRP A 85 -1.61 7.64 1.30
C TRP A 85 -0.36 8.10 2.05
N LYS A 86 -0.53 8.52 3.30
CA LYS A 86 0.60 8.87 4.18
C LYS A 86 0.91 7.70 5.10
N GLN A 87 2.19 7.37 5.21
CA GLN A 87 2.72 6.34 6.10
C GLN A 87 4.00 6.85 6.75
N GLU A 88 3.99 7.02 8.08
CA GLU A 88 5.14 7.51 8.86
C GLU A 88 5.82 8.74 8.20
N GLU A 89 5.01 9.75 7.87
CA GLU A 89 5.41 11.02 7.22
C GLU A 89 5.84 10.92 5.75
N GLN A 90 5.96 9.72 5.19
CA GLN A 90 6.22 9.51 3.77
C GLN A 90 4.92 9.39 2.97
N LYS A 91 4.87 10.05 1.81
CA LYS A 91 3.79 9.80 0.82
C LYS A 91 4.10 8.49 0.11
N ARG A 92 3.20 7.52 0.22
CA ARG A 92 3.21 6.28 -0.54
C ARG A 92 2.22 6.37 -1.68
N GLU A 93 2.50 5.67 -2.77
CA GLU A 93 1.69 5.68 -3.97
C GLU A 93 1.82 4.36 -4.71
N ILE A 94 0.67 3.85 -5.17
CA ILE A 94 0.59 2.73 -6.11
C ILE A 94 -0.09 3.25 -7.36
N SER A 95 0.50 2.96 -8.52
CA SER A 95 -0.07 3.27 -9.83
C SER A 95 -0.27 1.99 -10.61
N LEU A 96 -1.51 1.75 -11.06
CA LEU A 96 -1.83 0.71 -12.02
C LEU A 96 -2.17 1.36 -13.35
N LYS A 97 -1.65 0.78 -14.44
CA LYS A 97 -1.92 1.21 -15.80
C LYS A 97 -2.51 0.07 -16.61
N LYS A 98 -3.47 0.39 -17.47
CA LYS A 98 -4.09 -0.58 -18.38
C LYS A 98 -4.41 0.08 -19.71
N LEU A 99 -4.04 -0.59 -20.80
CA LEU A 99 -4.47 -0.21 -22.14
C LEU A 99 -5.81 -0.90 -22.45
N VAL A 100 -6.76 -0.13 -22.95
CA VAL A 100 -8.08 -0.61 -23.32
C VAL A 100 -8.42 -0.13 -24.73
N TYR A 101 -9.06 -1.03 -25.49
CA TYR A 101 -9.67 -0.69 -26.77
C TYR A 101 -11.14 -0.36 -26.48
N PRO A 102 -11.60 0.88 -26.68
CA PRO A 102 -12.97 1.26 -26.34
C PRO A 102 -14.04 0.54 -27.19
N GLY A 103 -13.67 -0.18 -28.26
CA GLY A 103 -14.62 -0.79 -29.18
C GLY A 103 -15.36 0.27 -30.00
N THR A 104 -15.73 -0.07 -31.23
CA THR A 104 -16.58 0.76 -32.10
C THR A 104 -18.03 0.73 -31.65
#